data_AF-A0A660KT36-F1
#
_entry.id   AF-A0A660KT36-F1
#
_cell.length_a   1.000
_cell.length_b   1.000
_cell.length_c   1.000
_cell.angle_alpha   90.00
_cell.angle_beta   90.00
_cell.angle_gamma   90.00
#
_symmetry.space_group_name_H-M   'P 1'
#
loop_
_entity.id
_entity.type
_entity.pdbx_description
1 polymer ?
#
loop_
_entity_poly.entity_id
_entity_poly.type
_entity_poly.pdbx_seq_one_letter_code
_entity_poly.pdbx_strand_id
1 'polypeptide(L)'
;MLSPSPISFSVVPIFCSGQRVSYSEFTHKTQSLTSYLRSVTGLSKGDTAFILSQNLVQVPILYFLLLSLGVVISPANPISTDSDISWLVRLCNPVIAFATSSTAHKLPTFQFKTILLDSPEFDSMTISPAQKLDRVEVSQSDLAAIMYSSGTTGKVKGATLTHQNLMAVVAVSCANRMRRESPDMLLYTDVEGEPDLGVPGECDLGFEVVVAMATATAKRWVGEFVMGMGF
;
A
#
# COMPACT_ATOMS: atom_id res chain seq x y z
N MET A 1 -40.61 16.47 10.31
CA MET A 1 -40.20 15.05 10.33
C MET A 1 -39.55 14.73 9.00
N LEU A 2 -38.22 14.86 8.91
CA LEU A 2 -37.45 14.41 7.75
C LEU A 2 -36.75 13.12 8.17
N SER A 3 -37.23 12.01 7.62
CA SER A 3 -36.58 10.71 7.69
C SER A 3 -35.23 10.81 6.98
N PRO A 4 -34.08 10.44 7.60
CA PRO A 4 -32.84 10.31 6.86
C PRO A 4 -32.97 9.13 5.89
N SER A 5 -32.82 9.41 4.60
CA SER A 5 -32.72 8.42 3.55
C SER A 5 -31.49 7.51 3.78
N PRO A 6 -31.57 6.21 3.46
CA PRO A 6 -30.44 5.30 3.63
C PRO A 6 -29.31 5.73 2.69
N ILE A 7 -28.15 6.03 3.26
CA ILE A 7 -26.93 6.35 2.51
C ILE A 7 -26.57 5.10 1.69
N SER A 8 -26.72 5.21 0.37
CA SER A 8 -26.38 4.15 -0.57
C SER A 8 -24.88 3.88 -0.53
N PHE A 9 -24.48 2.64 -0.23
CA PHE A 9 -23.10 2.17 -0.20
C PHE A 9 -22.48 2.29 -1.59
N SER A 10 -21.77 3.39 -1.82
CA SER A 10 -21.14 3.68 -3.12
C SER A 10 -19.92 2.78 -3.28
N VAL A 11 -19.99 1.86 -4.24
CA VAL A 11 -18.87 1.01 -4.67
C VAL A 11 -17.74 1.91 -5.14
N VAL A 12 -16.57 1.76 -4.52
CA VAL A 12 -15.36 2.50 -4.88
C VAL A 12 -14.46 1.59 -5.73
N PRO A 13 -14.29 1.86 -7.03
CA PRO A 13 -13.37 1.13 -7.89
C PRO A 13 -11.93 1.65 -7.74
N ILE A 14 -11.01 0.75 -7.38
CA ILE A 14 -9.57 0.98 -7.61
C ILE A 14 -9.34 0.84 -9.11
N PHE A 15 -8.78 1.86 -9.76
CA PHE A 15 -8.39 1.82 -11.16
C PHE A 15 -6.88 1.68 -11.28
N CYS A 16 -6.42 0.52 -11.72
CA CYS A 16 -5.14 0.42 -12.43
C CYS A 16 -5.44 -0.34 -13.73
N SER A 17 -4.92 0.14 -14.86
CA SER A 17 -4.95 -0.59 -16.13
C SER A 17 -6.36 -1.11 -16.54
N GLY A 18 -7.41 -0.34 -16.25
CA GLY A 18 -8.80 -0.67 -16.62
C GLY A 18 -9.51 -1.70 -15.72
N GLN A 19 -8.81 -2.30 -14.75
CA GLN A 19 -9.43 -3.17 -13.75
C GLN A 19 -10.13 -2.36 -12.67
N ARG A 20 -11.23 -2.90 -12.13
CA ARG A 20 -12.01 -2.31 -11.04
C ARG A 20 -12.14 -3.33 -9.93
N VAL A 21 -11.70 -2.97 -8.73
CA VAL A 21 -11.91 -3.76 -7.52
C VAL A 21 -12.86 -3.01 -6.62
N SER A 22 -13.94 -3.66 -6.18
CA SER A 22 -14.88 -3.08 -5.23
C SER A 22 -14.28 -3.03 -3.82
N TYR A 23 -14.78 -2.14 -2.96
CA TYR A 23 -14.31 -2.06 -1.57
C TYR A 23 -14.45 -3.38 -0.78
N SER A 24 -15.55 -4.12 -0.99
CA SER A 24 -15.77 -5.42 -0.35
C SER A 24 -14.78 -6.46 -0.86
N GLU A 25 -14.53 -6.50 -2.17
CA GLU A 25 -13.52 -7.38 -2.77
C GLU A 25 -12.12 -7.03 -2.29
N PHE A 26 -11.77 -5.74 -2.23
CA PHE A 26 -10.50 -5.25 -1.70
C PHE A 26 -10.27 -5.72 -0.27
N THR A 27 -11.27 -5.54 0.59
CA THR A 27 -11.22 -5.94 2.00
C THR A 27 -11.06 -7.46 2.12
N HIS A 28 -11.83 -8.23 1.34
CA HIS A 28 -11.73 -9.69 1.31
C HIS A 28 -10.35 -10.14 0.86
N LYS A 29 -9.84 -9.62 -0.25
CA LYS A 29 -8.50 -9.95 -0.77
C LYS A 29 -7.40 -9.64 0.25
N THR A 30 -7.50 -8.49 0.92
CA THR A 30 -6.56 -8.11 1.97
C THR A 30 -6.59 -9.10 3.14
N GLN A 31 -7.78 -9.48 3.62
CA GLN A 31 -7.94 -10.43 4.74
C GLN A 31 -7.46 -11.84 4.39
N SER A 32 -7.80 -12.33 3.19
CA SER A 32 -7.33 -13.62 2.65
C SER A 32 -5.81 -13.65 2.54
N LEU A 33 -5.23 -12.61 1.93
CA LEU A 33 -3.78 -12.50 1.78
C LEU A 33 -3.06 -12.40 3.13
N THR A 34 -3.66 -11.70 4.10
CA THR A 34 -3.16 -11.62 5.50
C THR A 34 -3.13 -12.97 6.16
N SER A 35 -4.22 -13.73 6.02
CA SER A 35 -4.31 -15.07 6.59
C SER A 35 -3.29 -16.01 5.98
N TYR A 36 -3.18 -15.97 4.65
CA TYR A 36 -2.23 -16.79 3.91
C TYR A 36 -0.79 -16.47 4.32
N LEU A 37 -0.35 -15.21 4.20
CA LEU A 37 1.03 -14.85 4.50
C LEU A 37 1.40 -15.14 5.94
N ARG A 38 0.52 -14.91 6.92
CA ARG A 38 0.82 -15.27 8.31
C ARG A 38 0.97 -16.78 8.54
N SER A 39 0.28 -17.61 7.76
CA SER A 39 0.39 -19.06 7.88
C SER A 39 1.65 -19.63 7.24
N VAL A 40 2.15 -18.98 6.18
CA VAL A 40 3.33 -19.45 5.42
C VAL A 40 4.61 -18.70 5.78
N THR A 41 4.52 -17.54 6.43
CA THR A 41 5.65 -16.69 6.83
C THR A 41 5.55 -16.34 8.30
N GLY A 42 6.70 -16.19 8.96
CA GLY A 42 6.79 -15.73 10.34
C GLY A 42 6.75 -14.20 10.47
N LEU A 43 6.14 -13.50 9.51
CA LEU A 43 6.11 -12.04 9.50
C LEU A 43 5.50 -11.49 10.78
N SER A 44 6.22 -10.59 11.39
CA SER A 44 5.93 -10.00 12.67
C SER A 44 5.97 -8.47 12.59
N LYS A 45 5.33 -7.84 13.57
CA LYS A 45 5.35 -6.39 13.71
C LYS A 45 6.80 -5.88 13.81
N GLY A 46 7.12 -4.86 13.04
CA GLY A 46 8.45 -4.26 12.98
C GLY A 46 9.40 -4.88 11.95
N ASP A 47 9.02 -6.02 11.34
CA ASP A 47 9.73 -6.54 10.17
C ASP A 47 9.63 -5.58 9.00
N THR A 48 10.61 -5.61 8.09
CA THR A 48 10.61 -4.79 6.87
C THR A 48 10.31 -5.64 5.64
N ALA A 49 9.35 -5.21 4.83
CA ALA A 49 9.06 -5.76 3.51
C ALA A 49 9.58 -4.82 2.42
N PHE A 50 10.35 -5.36 1.47
CA PHE A 50 10.83 -4.61 0.30
C PHE A 50 9.86 -4.78 -0.87
N ILE A 51 9.48 -3.70 -1.54
CA ILE A 51 8.55 -3.76 -2.68
C ILE A 51 9.22 -3.16 -3.90
N LEU A 52 9.44 -3.99 -4.92
CA LEU A 52 10.00 -3.60 -6.20
C LEU A 52 9.01 -3.94 -7.31
N SER A 53 8.04 -3.06 -7.53
CA SER A 53 6.94 -3.33 -8.46
C SER A 53 6.62 -2.10 -9.30
N GLN A 54 6.13 -2.37 -10.51
CA GLN A 54 5.38 -1.37 -11.28
C GLN A 54 3.97 -1.17 -10.66
N ASN A 55 3.24 -0.21 -11.21
CA ASN A 55 1.86 0.06 -10.82
C ASN A 55 0.94 -1.12 -11.14
N LEU A 56 0.41 -1.76 -10.10
CA LEU A 56 -0.49 -2.91 -10.19
C LEU A 56 -1.59 -2.79 -9.12
N VAL A 57 -2.78 -3.33 -9.41
CA VAL A 57 -3.91 -3.37 -8.45
C VAL A 57 -3.55 -4.14 -7.17
N GLN A 58 -2.62 -5.08 -7.27
CA GLN A 58 -2.10 -5.90 -6.19
C GLN A 58 -1.32 -5.09 -5.15
N VAL A 59 -0.66 -3.98 -5.56
CA VAL A 59 0.20 -3.18 -4.67
C VAL A 59 -0.61 -2.55 -3.52
N PRO A 60 -1.76 -1.90 -3.76
CA PRO A 60 -2.63 -1.45 -2.68
C PRO A 60 -3.07 -2.56 -1.72
N ILE A 61 -3.46 -3.73 -2.25
CA ILE A 61 -3.90 -4.87 -1.43
C ILE A 61 -2.74 -5.33 -0.52
N LEU A 62 -1.54 -5.43 -1.08
CA LEU A 62 -0.31 -5.77 -0.37
C LEU A 62 -0.01 -4.75 0.74
N TYR A 63 -0.09 -3.46 0.46
CA TYR A 63 0.25 -2.43 1.43
C TYR A 63 -0.70 -2.43 2.63
N PHE A 64 -2.02 -2.55 2.41
CA PHE A 64 -2.97 -2.64 3.53
C PHE A 64 -2.76 -3.88 4.38
N LEU A 65 -2.44 -5.01 3.74
CA LEU A 65 -2.01 -6.22 4.44
C LEU A 65 -0.81 -5.90 5.37
N LEU A 66 0.26 -5.33 4.83
CA LEU A 66 1.52 -5.15 5.57
C LEU A 66 1.32 -4.17 6.74
N LEU A 67 0.60 -3.07 6.50
CA LEU A 67 0.21 -2.12 7.53
C LEU A 67 -0.64 -2.77 8.62
N SER A 68 -1.56 -3.68 8.26
CA SER A 68 -2.39 -4.39 9.24
C SER A 68 -1.60 -5.36 10.14
N LEU A 69 -0.42 -5.77 9.69
CA LEU A 69 0.54 -6.60 10.44
C LEU A 69 1.59 -5.78 11.19
N GLY A 70 1.61 -4.45 10.99
CA GLY A 70 2.68 -3.59 11.50
C GLY A 70 4.04 -3.87 10.85
N VAL A 71 4.04 -4.38 9.61
CA VAL A 71 5.24 -4.59 8.81
C VAL A 71 5.58 -3.29 8.09
N VAL A 72 6.85 -2.89 8.17
CA VAL A 72 7.39 -1.67 7.59
C VAL A 72 7.54 -1.83 6.08
N ILE A 73 6.88 -0.95 5.33
CA ILE A 73 6.87 -0.96 3.86
C ILE A 73 8.08 -0.17 3.34
N SER A 74 8.93 -0.81 2.54
CA SER A 74 10.06 -0.17 1.88
C SER A 74 9.91 -0.26 0.35
N PRO A 75 9.20 0.68 -0.30
CA PRO A 75 9.06 0.66 -1.74
C PRO A 75 10.31 1.19 -2.46
N ALA A 76 10.61 0.61 -3.62
CA ALA A 76 11.68 1.06 -4.50
C ALA A 76 11.17 1.19 -5.94
N ASN A 77 11.77 2.12 -6.68
CA ASN A 77 11.40 2.34 -8.08
C ASN A 77 11.95 1.17 -8.95
N PRO A 78 11.10 0.48 -9.74
CA PRO A 78 11.55 -0.62 -10.60
C PRO A 78 12.55 -0.20 -11.69
N ILE A 79 12.61 1.09 -12.04
CA ILE A 79 13.53 1.66 -13.02
C ILE A 79 14.95 1.82 -12.44
N SER A 80 15.10 1.84 -11.11
CA SER A 80 16.40 1.97 -10.45
C SER A 80 17.39 0.87 -10.88
N THR A 81 18.68 1.22 -10.85
CA THR A 81 19.76 0.30 -11.23
C THR A 81 19.92 -0.82 -10.20
N ASP A 82 20.50 -1.95 -10.60
CA ASP A 82 20.75 -3.09 -9.70
C ASP A 82 21.65 -2.70 -8.52
N SER A 83 22.59 -1.79 -8.75
CA SER A 83 23.44 -1.20 -7.71
C SER A 83 22.65 -0.39 -6.69
N ASP A 84 21.67 0.41 -7.15
CA ASP A 84 20.80 1.19 -6.26
C ASP A 84 19.91 0.25 -5.47
N ILE A 85 19.23 -0.70 -6.12
CA ILE A 85 18.38 -1.69 -5.45
C ILE A 85 19.17 -2.47 -4.39
N SER A 86 20.38 -2.92 -4.73
CA SER A 86 21.27 -3.58 -3.77
C SER A 86 21.65 -2.69 -2.59
N TRP A 87 21.82 -1.39 -2.82
CA TRP A 87 22.05 -0.42 -1.75
C TRP A 87 20.82 -0.25 -0.86
N LEU A 88 19.62 -0.09 -1.43
CA LEU A 88 18.37 0.06 -0.68
C LEU A 88 18.06 -1.17 0.17
N VAL A 89 18.23 -2.36 -0.40
CA VAL A 89 18.07 -3.64 0.32
C VAL A 89 19.01 -3.72 1.53
N ARG A 90 20.28 -3.34 1.38
CA ARG A 90 21.22 -3.27 2.50
C ARG A 90 20.82 -2.23 3.54
N LEU A 91 20.24 -1.12 3.10
CA LEU A 91 19.87 -0.01 3.96
C LEU A 91 18.65 -0.34 4.84
N CYS A 92 17.63 -1.02 4.29
CA CYS A 92 16.41 -1.34 5.01
C CYS A 92 16.37 -2.76 5.60
N ASN A 93 17.31 -3.63 5.22
CA ASN A 93 17.48 -5.00 5.71
C ASN A 93 16.14 -5.79 5.79
N PRO A 94 15.46 -6.00 4.65
CA PRO A 94 14.14 -6.58 4.63
C PRO A 94 14.18 -8.10 4.89
N VAL A 95 13.14 -8.62 5.55
CA VAL A 95 12.98 -10.07 5.77
C VAL A 95 12.30 -10.75 4.59
N ILE A 96 11.48 -10.00 3.83
CA ILE A 96 10.72 -10.46 2.67
C ILE A 96 10.76 -9.42 1.55
N ALA A 97 10.62 -9.87 0.30
CA ALA A 97 10.44 -8.97 -0.83
C ALA A 97 9.22 -9.35 -1.69
N PHE A 98 8.63 -8.32 -2.30
CA PHE A 98 7.55 -8.43 -3.27
C PHE A 98 7.99 -7.75 -4.56
N ALA A 99 7.84 -8.44 -5.68
CA ALA A 99 8.29 -7.91 -6.97
C ALA A 99 7.38 -8.33 -8.11
N THR A 100 7.60 -7.79 -9.30
CA THR A 100 7.05 -8.35 -10.54
C THR A 100 8.02 -9.32 -11.17
N SER A 101 7.54 -10.23 -12.01
CA SER A 101 8.38 -11.14 -12.81
C SER A 101 9.49 -10.40 -13.57
N SER A 102 9.18 -9.19 -14.07
CA SER A 102 10.12 -8.33 -14.79
C SER A 102 11.23 -7.71 -13.93
N THR A 103 11.07 -7.63 -12.61
CA THR A 103 12.01 -6.92 -11.71
C THR A 103 12.65 -7.83 -10.68
N ALA A 104 12.12 -9.04 -10.49
CA ALA A 104 12.61 -10.01 -9.52
C ALA A 104 14.09 -10.39 -9.69
N HIS A 105 14.61 -10.34 -10.92
CA HIS A 105 16.02 -10.63 -11.21
C HIS A 105 17.00 -9.64 -10.55
N LYS A 106 16.55 -8.43 -10.18
CA LYS A 106 17.36 -7.41 -9.50
C LYS A 106 17.52 -7.68 -8.00
N LEU A 107 16.75 -8.61 -7.46
CA LEU A 107 16.68 -8.84 -6.03
C LEU A 107 17.61 -9.97 -5.60
N PRO A 108 18.30 -9.83 -4.45
CA PRO A 108 19.03 -10.93 -3.85
C PRO A 108 18.07 -11.96 -3.24
N THR A 109 18.62 -13.07 -2.76
CA THR A 109 17.87 -14.03 -1.93
C THR A 109 17.67 -13.46 -0.52
N PHE A 110 16.43 -13.51 -0.01
CA PHE A 110 16.06 -13.03 1.32
C PHE A 110 15.76 -14.20 2.28
N GLN A 111 15.61 -13.88 3.58
CA GLN A 111 15.23 -14.85 4.61
C GLN A 111 13.89 -15.53 4.28
N PHE A 112 12.89 -14.73 3.87
CA PHE A 112 11.67 -15.22 3.25
C PHE A 112 11.75 -15.04 1.73
N LYS A 113 11.13 -15.97 0.97
CA LYS A 113 11.13 -15.93 -0.50
C LYS A 113 10.63 -14.59 -1.07
N THR A 114 11.13 -14.21 -2.24
CA THR A 114 10.51 -13.15 -3.05
C THR A 114 9.17 -13.64 -3.57
N ILE A 115 8.11 -12.86 -3.35
CA ILE A 115 6.76 -13.15 -3.84
C ILE A 115 6.49 -12.30 -5.09
N LEU A 116 6.08 -12.96 -6.18
CA LEU A 116 5.78 -12.29 -7.45
C LEU A 116 4.32 -11.80 -7.46
N LEU A 117 4.10 -10.50 -7.59
CA LEU A 117 2.77 -9.87 -7.52
C LEU A 117 1.92 -10.11 -8.77
N ASP A 118 2.56 -10.32 -9.91
CA ASP A 118 1.96 -10.58 -11.22
C ASP A 118 1.83 -12.09 -11.51
N SER A 119 1.95 -12.93 -10.48
CA SER A 119 1.90 -14.38 -10.60
C SER A 119 0.50 -14.95 -10.28
N PRO A 120 0.07 -16.03 -10.95
CA PRO A 120 -1.15 -16.76 -10.57
C PRO A 120 -1.14 -17.24 -9.12
N GLU A 121 0.06 -17.55 -8.60
CA GLU A 121 0.24 -17.93 -7.21
C GLU A 121 -0.20 -16.80 -6.27
N PHE A 122 0.18 -15.55 -6.53
CA PHE A 122 -0.27 -14.41 -5.70
C PHE A 122 -1.79 -14.24 -5.75
N ASP A 123 -2.40 -14.34 -6.92
CA ASP A 123 -3.85 -14.26 -7.06
C ASP A 123 -4.55 -15.35 -6.23
N SER A 124 -4.01 -16.57 -6.22
CA SER A 124 -4.53 -17.68 -5.40
C SER A 124 -4.47 -17.39 -3.89
N MET A 125 -3.47 -16.64 -3.43
CA MET A 125 -3.34 -16.23 -2.02
C MET A 125 -4.44 -15.23 -1.64
N THR A 126 -4.86 -14.36 -2.58
CA THR A 126 -5.90 -13.35 -2.33
C THR A 126 -7.33 -13.91 -2.30
N ILE A 127 -7.54 -15.12 -2.83
CA ILE A 127 -8.85 -15.81 -2.82
C ILE A 127 -8.90 -17.00 -1.85
N SER A 128 -7.77 -17.31 -1.18
CA SER A 128 -7.70 -18.37 -0.18
C SER A 128 -8.67 -18.09 0.97
N PRO A 129 -9.32 -19.11 1.55
CA PRO A 129 -10.23 -18.92 2.68
C PRO A 129 -9.53 -18.19 3.83
N ALA A 130 -10.05 -17.03 4.20
CA ALA A 130 -9.50 -16.28 5.33
C ALA A 130 -9.69 -17.10 6.61
N GLN A 131 -8.60 -17.33 7.32
CA GLN A 131 -8.65 -17.98 8.64
C GLN A 131 -8.89 -16.91 9.70
N LYS A 132 -9.64 -17.28 10.75
CA LYS A 132 -9.83 -16.38 11.89
C LYS A 132 -8.52 -16.34 12.68
N LEU A 133 -7.73 -15.31 12.46
CA LEU A 133 -6.48 -15.06 13.18
C LEU A 133 -6.67 -13.93 14.18
N ASP A 134 -5.94 -14.01 15.30
CA ASP A 134 -5.90 -12.92 16.27
C ASP A 134 -5.35 -11.65 15.63
N ARG A 135 -5.96 -10.52 15.96
CA ARG A 135 -5.53 -9.22 15.44
C ARG A 135 -4.16 -8.88 15.99
N VAL A 136 -3.31 -8.32 15.13
CA VAL A 136 -2.03 -7.74 15.55
C VAL A 136 -2.29 -6.34 16.07
N GLU A 137 -1.77 -6.02 17.24
CA GLU A 137 -1.89 -4.69 17.82
C GLU A 137 -0.83 -3.75 17.21
N VAL A 138 -1.30 -2.76 16.44
CA VAL A 138 -0.46 -1.77 15.75
C VAL A 138 -0.82 -0.38 16.29
N SER A 139 0.18 0.30 16.85
CA SER A 139 0.13 1.66 17.37
C SER A 139 0.43 2.67 16.26
N GLN A 140 -0.11 3.88 16.41
CA GLN A 140 0.18 4.99 15.51
C GLN A 140 1.67 5.40 15.52
N SER A 141 2.38 5.13 16.61
CA SER A 141 3.80 5.42 16.76
C SER A 141 4.71 4.37 16.10
N ASP A 142 4.16 3.23 15.68
CA ASP A 142 4.96 2.19 15.03
C ASP A 142 5.40 2.65 13.64
N LEU A 143 6.55 2.14 13.21
CA LEU A 143 7.04 2.36 11.85
C LEU A 143 6.11 1.71 10.84
N ALA A 144 5.77 2.45 9.79
CA ALA A 144 4.89 2.03 8.71
C ALA A 144 5.62 1.96 7.38
N ALA A 145 6.58 2.87 7.14
CA ALA A 145 7.32 2.90 5.88
C ALA A 145 8.75 3.42 6.00
N ILE A 146 9.60 3.03 5.06
CA ILE A 146 10.92 3.63 4.80
C ILE A 146 10.90 4.17 3.39
N MET A 147 11.00 5.49 3.25
CA MET A 147 11.03 6.19 1.96
C MET A 147 12.45 6.67 1.66
N TYR A 148 12.79 6.79 0.38
CA TYR A 148 14.16 7.10 -0.03
C TYR A 148 14.25 8.51 -0.61
N SER A 149 15.35 9.20 -0.32
CA SER A 149 15.67 10.50 -0.90
C SER A 149 17.10 10.52 -1.43
N SER A 150 17.31 11.22 -2.54
CA SER A 150 18.64 11.53 -3.04
C SER A 150 19.34 12.44 -2.03
N GLY A 151 20.30 11.88 -1.29
CA GLY A 151 21.08 12.67 -0.35
C GLY A 151 22.00 13.62 -1.11
N THR A 152 22.10 14.87 -0.66
CA THR A 152 23.06 15.87 -1.19
C THR A 152 24.52 15.42 -1.09
N THR A 153 24.81 14.47 -0.20
CA THR A 153 26.12 13.83 0.01
C THR A 153 26.39 12.65 -0.94
N GLY A 154 25.55 12.45 -1.96
CA GLY A 154 25.71 11.44 -3.02
C GLY A 154 25.15 10.05 -2.71
N LYS A 155 24.91 9.69 -1.43
CA LYS A 155 24.27 8.42 -1.05
C LYS A 155 22.80 8.61 -0.68
N VAL A 156 21.95 7.71 -1.17
CA VAL A 156 20.52 7.65 -0.84
C VAL A 156 20.33 7.41 0.66
N LYS A 157 19.41 8.17 1.26
CA LYS A 157 19.04 8.07 2.68
C LYS A 157 17.61 7.55 2.83
N GLY A 158 17.38 6.71 3.84
CA GLY A 158 16.06 6.23 4.23
C GLY A 158 15.43 7.14 5.27
N ALA A 159 14.22 7.62 5.01
CA ALA A 159 13.37 8.36 5.92
C ALA A 159 12.31 7.41 6.48
N THR A 160 12.36 7.17 7.79
CA THR A 160 11.39 6.33 8.49
C THR A 160 10.11 7.12 8.78
N LEU A 161 8.97 6.56 8.41
CA LEU A 161 7.64 7.13 8.64
C LEU A 161 6.84 6.20 9.55
N THR A 162 6.13 6.79 10.50
CA THR A 162 5.18 6.10 11.37
C THR A 162 3.79 6.04 10.76
N HIS A 163 2.93 5.18 11.31
CA HIS A 163 1.50 5.17 10.97
C HIS A 163 0.86 6.55 11.15
N GLN A 164 1.21 7.28 12.21
CA GLN A 164 0.74 8.65 12.45
C GLN A 164 1.15 9.61 11.33
N ASN A 165 2.37 9.49 10.79
CA ASN A 165 2.81 10.31 9.66
C ASN A 165 1.95 10.06 8.43
N LEU A 166 1.66 8.79 8.11
CA LEU A 166 0.79 8.43 7.00
C LEU A 166 -0.63 8.98 7.22
N MET A 167 -1.18 8.81 8.42
CA MET A 167 -2.50 9.33 8.80
C MET A 167 -2.60 10.86 8.71
N ALA A 168 -1.54 11.59 9.06
CA ALA A 168 -1.51 13.04 8.93
C ALA A 168 -1.62 13.47 7.46
N VAL A 169 -0.88 12.80 6.57
CA VAL A 169 -0.95 13.05 5.11
C VAL A 169 -2.36 12.79 4.59
N VAL A 170 -2.98 11.67 4.99
CA VAL A 170 -4.40 11.37 4.69
C VAL A 170 -5.30 12.55 5.04
N ALA A 171 -5.21 13.01 6.28
CA ALA A 171 -6.12 13.98 6.85
C ALA A 171 -6.01 15.33 6.12
N VAL A 172 -4.78 15.76 5.83
CA VAL A 172 -4.51 17.00 5.07
C VAL A 172 -5.09 16.91 3.66
N SER A 173 -4.84 15.81 2.95
CA SER A 173 -5.35 15.64 1.60
C SER A 173 -6.88 15.59 1.55
N CYS A 174 -7.54 15.05 2.57
CA CYS A 174 -9.00 15.07 2.67
C CYS A 174 -9.58 16.41 3.06
N ALA A 175 -8.89 17.19 3.90
CA ALA A 175 -9.27 18.56 4.22
C ALA A 175 -9.17 19.48 2.99
N ASN A 176 -8.17 19.25 2.14
CA ASN A 176 -7.92 20.07 0.94
C ASN A 176 -8.71 19.63 -0.31
N ARG A 177 -9.50 18.55 -0.25
CA ARG A 177 -10.31 18.10 -1.39
C ARG A 177 -11.53 18.99 -1.58
N MET A 178 -11.60 19.67 -2.73
CA MET A 178 -12.84 20.29 -3.21
C MET A 178 -13.95 19.23 -3.32
N ARG A 179 -15.14 19.52 -2.78
CA ARG A 179 -16.32 18.62 -2.87
C ARG A 179 -16.57 18.25 -4.34
N ARG A 180 -16.54 16.96 -4.66
CA ARG A 180 -17.02 16.40 -5.94
C ARG A 180 -18.39 15.75 -5.73
N GLU A 181 -19.22 15.78 -6.77
CA GLU A 181 -20.61 15.25 -6.78
C GLU A 181 -20.71 13.74 -7.11
N SER A 182 -19.61 13.05 -7.43
CA SER A 182 -19.58 11.62 -7.80
C SER A 182 -18.34 10.89 -7.21
N PRO A 183 -18.31 9.53 -7.15
CA PRO A 183 -18.04 8.78 -5.91
C PRO A 183 -16.58 8.78 -5.39
N ASP A 184 -16.46 8.28 -4.16
CA ASP A 184 -15.55 8.77 -3.12
C ASP A 184 -14.06 8.42 -3.19
N MET A 185 -13.57 7.64 -4.15
CA MET A 185 -12.13 7.35 -4.23
C MET A 185 -11.71 6.85 -5.62
N LEU A 186 -10.67 7.50 -6.14
CA LEU A 186 -9.98 7.16 -7.38
C LEU A 186 -8.52 6.93 -6.98
N LEU A 187 -8.02 5.70 -7.14
CA LEU A 187 -6.59 5.44 -7.12
C LEU A 187 -6.08 5.82 -8.52
N TYR A 188 -5.18 6.80 -8.61
CA TYR A 188 -4.49 7.12 -9.86
C TYR A 188 -3.15 6.42 -9.83
N THR A 189 -2.93 5.54 -10.80
CA THR A 189 -1.58 5.10 -11.16
C THR A 189 -1.35 5.62 -12.55
N ASP A 190 -0.47 6.61 -12.69
CA ASP A 190 -0.20 7.17 -14.00
C ASP A 190 0.26 6.04 -14.93
N VAL A 191 -0.42 5.93 -16.07
CA VAL A 191 0.01 5.16 -17.23
C VAL A 191 0.33 6.23 -18.24
N GLU A 192 1.60 6.42 -18.59
CA GLU A 192 1.98 7.32 -19.68
C GLU A 192 1.12 6.97 -20.91
N GLY A 193 0.21 7.87 -21.30
CA GLY A 193 -0.64 7.60 -22.46
C GLY A 193 -1.93 8.40 -22.71
N GLU A 194 -2.34 9.38 -21.90
CA GLU A 194 -3.46 10.27 -22.27
C GLU A 194 -3.14 11.75 -21.96
N PRO A 195 -3.09 12.63 -22.97
CA PRO A 195 -2.72 14.03 -22.78
C PRO A 195 -3.98 14.90 -22.64
N ASP A 196 -4.63 14.98 -21.47
CA ASP A 196 -5.55 16.12 -21.23
C ASP A 196 -6.02 16.41 -19.79
N LEU A 197 -5.17 16.21 -18.79
CA LEU A 197 -5.39 16.81 -17.46
C LEU A 197 -4.07 17.41 -17.01
N GLY A 198 -3.92 18.74 -17.18
CA GLY A 198 -2.69 19.50 -16.94
C GLY A 198 -2.15 19.44 -15.50
N VAL A 199 -1.55 18.32 -15.13
CA VAL A 199 -0.71 18.17 -13.95
C VAL A 199 0.74 18.22 -14.41
N PRO A 200 1.55 19.21 -14.00
CA PRO A 200 2.92 19.32 -14.46
C PRO A 200 3.83 18.32 -13.74
N GLY A 201 4.46 17.44 -14.53
CA GLY A 201 5.88 17.05 -14.46
C GLY A 201 6.38 16.23 -13.25
N GLU A 202 6.93 15.05 -13.56
CA GLU A 202 7.85 14.23 -12.74
C GLU A 202 7.40 13.99 -11.28
N CYS A 203 6.52 13.00 -11.10
CA CYS A 203 6.01 12.61 -9.78
C CYS A 203 6.57 11.26 -9.32
N ASP A 204 7.25 11.25 -8.17
CA ASP A 204 7.68 10.06 -7.44
C ASP A 204 6.47 9.14 -7.13
N LEU A 205 6.26 8.12 -7.96
CA LEU A 205 5.12 7.19 -7.92
C LEU A 205 4.92 6.51 -6.55
N GLY A 206 5.99 6.31 -5.77
CA GLY A 206 5.90 5.76 -4.42
C GLY A 206 5.21 6.69 -3.43
N PHE A 207 5.29 8.01 -3.62
CA PHE A 207 4.66 9.01 -2.76
C PHE A 207 3.17 9.15 -3.10
N GLU A 208 2.81 9.19 -4.38
CA GLU A 208 1.41 9.32 -4.80
C GLU A 208 0.58 8.08 -4.45
N VAL A 209 1.13 6.86 -4.53
CA VAL A 209 0.42 5.66 -4.09
C VAL A 209 0.17 5.71 -2.58
N VAL A 210 1.15 6.10 -1.77
CA VAL A 210 0.97 6.22 -0.31
C VAL A 210 -0.01 7.35 0.04
N VAL A 211 0.00 8.48 -0.67
CA VAL A 211 -0.95 9.60 -0.51
C VAL A 211 -2.35 9.25 -1.03
N ALA A 212 -2.46 8.47 -2.10
CA ALA A 212 -3.71 7.97 -2.67
C ALA A 212 -4.33 6.88 -1.79
N MET A 213 -3.51 5.97 -1.25
CA MET A 213 -3.90 4.98 -0.24
C MET A 213 -4.26 5.64 1.09
N ALA A 214 -3.59 6.73 1.42
CA ALA A 214 -3.96 7.56 2.53
C ALA A 214 -5.37 8.16 2.32
N THR A 215 -5.57 8.94 1.25
CA THR A 215 -6.86 9.59 0.93
C THR A 215 -8.02 8.62 0.71
N ALA A 216 -7.75 7.43 0.20
CA ALA A 216 -8.68 6.31 0.06
C ALA A 216 -9.37 5.91 1.37
N THR A 217 -8.64 6.00 2.48
CA THR A 217 -9.06 5.42 3.75
C THR A 217 -9.75 6.44 4.67
N ALA A 218 -9.53 7.73 4.42
CA ALA A 218 -9.86 8.82 5.34
C ALA A 218 -11.34 8.97 5.72
N LYS A 219 -12.25 8.72 4.78
CA LYS A 219 -13.68 9.00 5.01
C LYS A 219 -14.36 7.99 5.93
N ARG A 220 -13.72 6.84 6.22
CA ARG A 220 -14.32 5.79 7.07
C ARG A 220 -13.39 5.26 8.16
N TRP A 221 -12.07 5.30 7.99
CA TRP A 221 -11.13 4.85 9.03
C TRP A 221 -11.15 5.73 10.28
N VAL A 222 -11.31 7.04 10.13
CA VAL A 222 -11.32 7.99 11.26
C VAL A 222 -12.63 7.90 12.06
N GLY A 223 -13.73 7.44 11.44
CA GLY A 223 -15.06 7.42 12.06
C GLY A 223 -15.46 6.09 12.68
N GLU A 224 -15.27 4.95 12.00
CA GLU A 224 -15.80 3.66 12.48
C GLU A 224 -14.74 2.72 13.07
N PHE A 225 -13.47 2.83 12.68
CA PHE A 225 -12.41 2.00 13.27
C PHE A 225 -11.91 2.56 14.62
N VAL A 226 -11.98 3.89 14.80
CA VAL A 226 -11.63 4.60 16.06
C VAL A 226 -12.80 4.62 17.06
N MET A 227 -14.06 4.60 16.61
CA MET A 227 -15.25 4.58 17.51
C MET A 227 -15.86 3.20 17.70
N GLY A 228 -15.62 2.24 16.79
CA GLY A 228 -16.09 0.86 16.90
C GLY A 228 -15.18 -0.06 17.71
N MET A 229 -13.96 0.40 18.02
CA MET A 229 -13.12 -0.16 19.08
C MET A 229 -13.12 0.86 20.21
N GLY A 230 -13.85 0.57 21.28
CA GLY A 230 -13.80 1.40 22.48
C GLY A 230 -12.35 1.48 22.96
N PHE A 231 -11.77 2.67 22.80
CA PHE A 231 -10.66 3.14 23.64
C PHE A 231 -11.16 3.34 25.07
#